data_AF-A0A949FJW1-F1
#
_entry.id   AF-A0A949FJW1-F1
#
_cell.length_a   1.000
_cell.length_b   1.000
_cell.length_c   1.000
_cell.angle_alpha   90.00
_cell.angle_beta   90.00
_cell.angle_gamma   90.00
#
_symmetry.space_group_name_H-M   'P 1'
#
loop_
_entity.id
_entity.type
_entity.pdbx_description
1 polymer ?
#
loop_
_entity_poly.entity_id
_entity_poly.type
_entity_poly.pdbx_seq_one_letter_code
_entity_poly.pdbx_strand_id
1 'polypeptide(L)'
;MLFDVPIGKCLLNSLMVCGGASVLSCLVGFVLAYCVELLQIPGRKWFRLFICSFVLLPLYVQAIAWSAGFGNQGWLRWNQVTAASSNGYAVAACIWIHGCASLPISFCLLSIALGRAADRVYQMAMIEGPPISAFFHVILPRAIPWISCNFLLIFVLANSDMIITNLFQVPTLTEVLYQQVQFDRVTSVPVAIALGYSFLLAVFSGILLGRLRGFRWSQFSYARAESHALHGLGYRLVAWVVAVCLVVVFFVIPILSLVVKSGWQVTIVDAEIVRQWRMNATIQSFRAV
;
A
#
# COMPACT_ATOMS: atom_id res chain seq x y z
N MET A 1 -1.63 -29.07 -2.18
CA MET A 1 -1.11 -27.99 -1.31
C MET A 1 -0.44 -26.94 -2.21
N LEU A 2 0.00 -25.77 -1.72
CA LEU A 2 0.52 -24.74 -2.64
C LEU A 2 1.88 -25.14 -3.26
N PHE A 3 2.61 -26.10 -2.68
CA PHE A 3 3.85 -26.63 -3.24
C PHE A 3 3.69 -27.54 -4.49
N ASP A 4 2.47 -27.96 -4.85
CA ASP A 4 2.20 -28.72 -6.08
C ASP A 4 2.05 -27.80 -7.31
N VAL A 5 2.02 -26.49 -7.09
CA VAL A 5 1.79 -25.49 -8.14
C VAL A 5 3.08 -25.29 -8.95
N PRO A 6 3.01 -25.22 -10.30
CA PRO A 6 4.18 -24.97 -11.12
C PRO A 6 4.92 -23.69 -10.72
N ILE A 7 6.24 -23.78 -10.56
CA ILE A 7 7.09 -22.68 -10.06
C ILE A 7 6.93 -21.42 -10.91
N GLY A 8 6.76 -21.56 -12.23
CA GLY A 8 6.53 -20.42 -13.13
C GLY A 8 5.27 -19.62 -12.79
N LYS A 9 4.20 -20.29 -12.34
CA LYS A 9 2.98 -19.63 -11.87
C LYS A 9 3.21 -18.92 -10.53
N CYS A 10 3.99 -19.53 -9.63
CA CYS A 10 4.34 -18.92 -8.35
C CYS A 10 5.18 -17.65 -8.53
N LEU A 11 6.14 -17.68 -9.45
CA LEU A 11 6.94 -16.53 -9.84
C LEU A 11 6.09 -15.42 -10.45
N LEU A 12 5.17 -15.77 -11.36
CA LEU A 12 4.24 -14.80 -11.95
C LEU A 12 3.34 -14.15 -10.90
N ASN A 13 2.75 -14.96 -10.01
CA ASN A 13 1.92 -14.46 -8.91
C ASN A 13 2.72 -13.53 -7.98
N SER A 14 3.95 -13.90 -7.61
CA SER A 14 4.85 -13.02 -6.84
C SER A 14 5.07 -11.68 -7.54
N LEU A 15 5.42 -11.68 -8.83
CA LEU A 15 5.63 -10.45 -9.59
C LEU A 15 4.36 -9.60 -9.71
N MET A 16 3.21 -10.23 -9.96
CA MET A 16 1.92 -9.54 -10.05
C MET A 16 1.52 -8.91 -8.73
N VAL A 17 1.62 -9.65 -7.62
CA VAL A 17 1.26 -9.15 -6.29
C VAL A 17 2.20 -8.02 -5.86
N CYS A 18 3.51 -8.25 -5.93
CA CYS A 18 4.50 -7.26 -5.49
C CYS A 18 4.48 -6.03 -6.39
N GLY A 19 4.50 -6.21 -7.71
CA GLY A 19 4.44 -5.12 -8.68
C GLY A 19 3.14 -4.34 -8.58
N GLY A 20 2.00 -5.03 -8.53
CA GLY A 20 0.69 -4.39 -8.42
C GLY A 20 0.53 -3.60 -7.12
N ALA A 21 0.95 -4.17 -5.99
CA ALA A 21 0.89 -3.49 -4.69
C ALA A 21 1.80 -2.25 -4.66
N SER A 22 3.01 -2.34 -5.22
CA SER A 22 3.93 -1.22 -5.34
C SER A 22 3.39 -0.11 -6.23
N VAL A 23 2.81 -0.43 -7.40
CA VAL A 23 2.19 0.56 -8.27
C VAL A 23 1.04 1.26 -7.55
N LEU A 24 0.11 0.49 -6.97
CA LEU A 24 -1.07 1.02 -6.28
C LEU A 24 -0.65 1.98 -5.15
N SER A 25 0.26 1.52 -4.29
CA SER A 25 0.71 2.31 -3.14
C SER A 25 1.55 3.53 -3.54
N CYS A 26 2.39 3.42 -4.57
CA CYS A 26 3.10 4.57 -5.14
C CYS A 26 2.12 5.61 -5.69
N LEU A 27 1.13 5.21 -6.48
CA LEU A 27 0.19 6.15 -7.10
C LEU A 27 -0.64 6.89 -6.05
N VAL A 28 -1.29 6.15 -5.15
CA VAL A 28 -2.15 6.75 -4.13
C VAL A 28 -1.33 7.54 -3.10
N GLY A 29 -0.19 6.99 -2.66
CA GLY A 29 0.72 7.67 -1.75
C GLY A 29 1.32 8.95 -2.35
N PHE A 30 1.61 8.95 -3.66
CA PHE A 30 2.09 10.14 -4.38
C PHE A 30 1.01 11.21 -4.45
N VAL A 31 -0.23 10.85 -4.79
CA VAL A 31 -1.35 11.80 -4.83
C VAL A 31 -1.58 12.42 -3.46
N LEU A 32 -1.61 11.61 -2.40
CA LEU A 32 -1.73 12.12 -1.02
C LEU A 32 -0.58 13.05 -0.65
N ALA A 33 0.67 12.66 -0.92
CA ALA A 33 1.84 13.48 -0.65
C ALA A 33 1.83 14.79 -1.46
N TYR A 34 1.37 14.74 -2.71
CA TYR A 34 1.22 15.92 -3.57
C TYR A 34 0.19 16.90 -3.00
N CYS A 35 -1.00 16.42 -2.59
CA CYS A 35 -2.02 17.24 -1.95
C CYS A 35 -1.52 17.89 -0.64
N VAL A 36 -0.81 17.13 0.20
CA VAL A 36 -0.37 17.58 1.52
C VAL A 36 0.84 18.51 1.46
N GLU A 37 1.86 18.17 0.67
CA GLU A 37 3.14 18.90 0.65
C GLU A 37 3.15 20.04 -0.37
N LEU A 38 2.66 19.83 -1.59
CA LEU A 38 2.75 20.81 -2.67
C LEU A 38 1.55 21.76 -2.73
N LEU A 39 0.33 21.21 -2.70
CA LEU A 39 -0.89 22.03 -2.74
C LEU A 39 -1.25 22.63 -1.36
N GLN A 40 -0.61 22.14 -0.30
CA GLN A 40 -0.77 22.61 1.06
C GLN A 40 -2.24 22.73 1.49
N ILE A 41 -2.99 21.64 1.40
CA ILE A 41 -4.40 21.60 1.79
C ILE A 41 -4.64 22.07 3.24
N PRO A 42 -5.81 22.63 3.57
CA PRO A 42 -6.15 23.00 4.94
C PRO A 42 -6.14 21.76 5.84
N GLY A 43 -5.63 21.91 7.06
CA GLY A 43 -5.50 20.79 8.01
C GLY A 43 -4.37 19.79 7.69
N ARG A 44 -3.45 20.07 6.76
CA ARG A 44 -2.35 19.17 6.36
C ARG A 44 -1.57 18.51 7.50
N LYS A 45 -1.41 19.19 8.65
CA LYS A 45 -0.74 18.64 9.83
C LYS A 45 -1.51 17.43 10.40
N TRP A 46 -2.84 17.52 10.44
CA TRP A 46 -3.73 16.45 10.88
C TRP A 46 -3.76 15.30 9.89
N PHE A 47 -3.83 15.57 8.58
CA PHE A 47 -3.68 14.54 7.55
C PHE A 47 -2.37 13.77 7.71
N ARG A 48 -1.26 14.49 7.86
CA ARG A 48 0.05 13.87 8.08
C ARG A 48 0.06 13.01 9.33
N LEU A 49 -0.39 13.56 10.47
CA LEU A 49 -0.42 12.82 11.73
C LEU A 49 -1.28 11.54 11.63
N PHE A 50 -2.48 11.67 11.06
CA PHE A 50 -3.43 10.56 10.91
C PHE A 50 -2.90 9.49 9.95
N ILE A 51 -2.37 9.85 8.80
CA ILE A 51 -1.81 8.86 7.86
C ILE A 51 -0.57 8.19 8.46
N CYS A 52 0.34 8.97 9.05
CA CYS A 52 1.56 8.45 9.66
C CYS A 52 1.29 7.51 10.84
N SER A 53 0.21 7.72 11.61
CA SER A 53 -0.11 6.84 12.74
C SER A 53 -0.42 5.41 12.29
N PHE A 54 -0.88 5.20 11.06
CA PHE A 54 -1.15 3.85 10.52
C PHE A 54 0.12 3.04 10.22
N VAL A 55 1.30 3.67 10.17
CA VAL A 55 2.57 2.94 10.11
C VAL A 55 2.73 2.03 11.33
N LEU A 56 2.11 2.37 12.46
CA LEU A 56 2.16 1.59 13.70
C LEU A 56 1.22 0.37 13.68
N LEU A 57 0.30 0.28 12.71
CA LEU A 57 -0.63 -0.84 12.65
C LEU A 57 0.05 -2.08 12.05
N PRO A 58 0.10 -3.21 12.79
CA PRO A 58 0.65 -4.45 12.26
C PRO A 58 -0.08 -4.91 11.00
N LEU A 59 0.64 -5.52 10.07
CA LEU A 59 0.10 -5.95 8.77
C LEU A 59 -1.10 -6.90 8.90
N TYR A 60 -1.07 -7.82 9.88
CA TYR A 60 -2.18 -8.75 10.10
C TYR A 60 -3.48 -8.04 10.51
N VAL A 61 -3.41 -6.94 11.28
CA VAL A 61 -4.60 -6.15 11.67
C VAL A 61 -5.22 -5.54 10.42
N GLN A 62 -4.38 -4.99 9.54
CA GLN A 62 -4.82 -4.39 8.29
C GLN A 62 -5.40 -5.44 7.33
N ALA A 63 -4.79 -6.63 7.25
CA ALA A 63 -5.27 -7.74 6.45
C ALA A 63 -6.66 -8.22 6.91
N ILE A 64 -6.86 -8.38 8.22
CA ILE A 64 -8.16 -8.76 8.80
C ILE A 64 -9.19 -7.65 8.59
N ALA A 65 -8.81 -6.39 8.69
CA ALA A 65 -9.69 -5.24 8.47
C ALA A 65 -10.26 -5.21 7.04
N TRP A 66 -9.39 -5.39 6.04
CA TRP A 66 -9.83 -5.49 4.65
C TRP A 66 -10.59 -6.78 4.37
N SER A 67 -10.14 -7.91 4.89
CA SER A 67 -10.86 -9.18 4.79
C SER A 67 -12.26 -9.12 5.41
N ALA A 68 -12.43 -8.37 6.51
CA ALA A 68 -13.73 -8.08 7.12
C ALA A 68 -14.64 -7.31 6.16
N GLY A 69 -14.12 -6.28 5.52
CA GLY A 69 -14.84 -5.49 4.52
C GLY A 69 -15.15 -6.25 3.24
N PHE A 70 -14.40 -7.31 2.95
CA PHE A 70 -14.54 -8.15 1.77
C PHE A 70 -15.41 -9.41 1.98
N GLY A 71 -15.91 -9.66 3.19
CA GLY A 71 -16.71 -10.86 3.51
C GLY A 71 -18.10 -10.90 2.87
N ASN A 72 -18.81 -12.03 3.03
CA ASN A 72 -20.24 -12.14 2.65
C ASN A 72 -21.16 -11.12 3.37
N GLN A 73 -20.67 -10.54 4.46
CA GLN A 73 -21.32 -9.51 5.27
C GLN A 73 -20.57 -8.17 5.20
N GLY A 74 -19.62 -8.04 4.28
CA GLY A 74 -18.82 -6.85 4.05
C GLY A 74 -19.40 -5.93 2.96
N TRP A 75 -18.69 -4.85 2.67
CA TRP A 75 -19.05 -3.83 1.68
C TRP A 75 -18.91 -4.33 0.24
N LEU A 76 -17.90 -5.18 -0.03
CA LEU A 76 -17.69 -5.84 -1.31
C LEU A 76 -17.65 -7.35 -1.08
N ARG A 77 -18.17 -8.14 -2.04
CA ARG A 77 -18.11 -9.61 -1.97
C ARG A 77 -16.75 -10.18 -2.39
N TRP A 78 -15.66 -9.55 -1.96
CA TRP A 78 -14.27 -9.96 -2.20
C TRP A 78 -13.75 -11.05 -1.25
N ASN A 79 -14.64 -11.98 -0.92
CA ASN A 79 -14.40 -12.92 0.15
C ASN A 79 -13.48 -14.06 -0.29
N GLN A 80 -12.92 -14.76 0.69
CA GLN A 80 -12.04 -15.91 0.45
C GLN A 80 -12.70 -17.02 -0.38
N VAL A 81 -14.04 -17.13 -0.36
CA VAL A 81 -14.78 -18.10 -1.17
C VAL A 81 -14.72 -17.74 -2.65
N THR A 82 -14.93 -16.47 -3.00
CA THR A 82 -14.76 -15.97 -4.37
C THR A 82 -13.30 -16.00 -4.82
N ALA A 83 -12.35 -15.72 -3.93
CA ALA A 83 -10.93 -15.88 -4.21
C ALA A 83 -10.54 -17.33 -4.48
N ALA A 84 -11.12 -18.28 -3.74
CA ALA A 84 -10.91 -19.71 -3.98
C ALA A 84 -11.46 -20.15 -5.35
N SER A 85 -12.49 -19.48 -5.87
CA SER A 85 -13.06 -19.81 -7.19
C SER A 85 -12.25 -19.24 -8.37
N SER A 86 -11.44 -18.20 -8.17
CA SER A 86 -10.68 -17.54 -9.24
C SER A 86 -9.32 -17.01 -8.76
N ASN A 87 -8.25 -17.57 -9.33
CA ASN A 87 -6.87 -17.13 -9.03
C ASN A 87 -6.64 -15.64 -9.33
N GLY A 88 -7.23 -15.11 -10.41
CA GLY A 88 -7.08 -13.70 -10.77
C GLY A 88 -7.67 -12.77 -9.71
N TYR A 89 -8.77 -13.20 -9.10
CA TYR A 89 -9.41 -12.46 -8.02
C TYR A 89 -8.63 -12.52 -6.71
N ALA A 90 -8.11 -13.69 -6.36
CA ALA A 90 -7.24 -13.86 -5.20
C ALA A 90 -6.00 -12.96 -5.31
N VAL A 91 -5.36 -12.92 -6.49
CA VAL A 91 -4.23 -12.03 -6.78
C VAL A 91 -4.65 -10.56 -6.65
N ALA A 92 -5.81 -10.15 -7.19
CA ALA A 92 -6.30 -8.79 -7.08
C ALA A 92 -6.57 -8.36 -5.63
N ALA A 93 -7.14 -9.25 -4.81
CA ALA A 93 -7.34 -9.01 -3.38
C ALA A 93 -6.00 -8.84 -2.65
N CYS A 94 -5.01 -9.68 -2.94
CA CYS A 94 -3.65 -9.52 -2.39
C CYS A 94 -3.04 -8.17 -2.80
N ILE A 95 -3.08 -7.81 -4.09
CA ILE A 95 -2.59 -6.51 -4.60
C ILE A 95 -3.23 -5.36 -3.84
N TRP A 96 -4.55 -5.40 -3.68
CA TRP A 96 -5.30 -4.36 -2.98
C TRP A 96 -4.84 -4.22 -1.53
N ILE A 97 -4.82 -5.32 -0.77
CA ILE A 97 -4.54 -5.28 0.67
C ILE A 97 -3.08 -4.89 0.93
N HIS A 98 -2.11 -5.47 0.20
CA HIS A 98 -0.71 -5.08 0.31
C HIS A 98 -0.50 -3.61 -0.07
N GLY A 99 -1.15 -3.16 -1.15
CA GLY A 99 -1.06 -1.78 -1.59
C GLY A 99 -1.61 -0.82 -0.54
N CYS A 100 -2.81 -1.09 -0.01
CA CYS A 100 -3.44 -0.30 1.05
C CYS A 100 -2.57 -0.27 2.31
N ALA A 101 -2.05 -1.42 2.73
CA ALA A 101 -1.24 -1.52 3.93
C ALA A 101 0.10 -0.79 3.84
N SER A 102 0.59 -0.59 2.63
CA SER A 102 1.84 0.11 2.34
C SER A 102 1.64 1.63 2.12
N LEU A 103 0.40 2.13 2.09
CA LEU A 103 0.13 3.56 1.90
C LEU A 103 0.74 4.47 2.97
N PRO A 104 0.71 4.14 4.27
CA PRO A 104 1.27 5.02 5.30
C PRO A 104 2.76 5.27 5.07
N ILE A 105 3.53 4.21 4.79
CA ILE A 105 4.97 4.33 4.56
C ILE A 105 5.29 4.98 3.21
N SER A 106 4.49 4.69 2.17
CA SER A 106 4.59 5.32 0.86
C SER A 106 4.37 6.83 0.94
N PHE A 107 3.31 7.25 1.62
CA PHE A 107 3.02 8.65 1.87
C PHE A 107 4.16 9.35 2.62
N CYS A 108 4.73 8.72 3.65
CA CYS A 108 5.85 9.31 4.41
C CYS A 108 7.07 9.57 3.51
N LEU A 109 7.50 8.57 2.74
CA LEU A 109 8.65 8.67 1.86
C LEU A 109 8.44 9.67 0.74
N LEU A 110 7.28 9.63 0.10
CA LEU A 110 6.95 10.54 -0.99
C LEU A 110 6.71 11.97 -0.50
N SER A 111 6.22 12.16 0.72
CA SER A 111 6.13 13.50 1.33
C SER A 111 7.51 14.11 1.57
N ILE A 112 8.47 13.30 2.04
CA ILE A 112 9.86 13.72 2.18
C ILE A 112 10.45 14.06 0.81
N ALA A 113 10.20 13.22 -0.19
CA ALA A 113 10.71 13.42 -1.56
C ALA A 113 10.16 14.69 -2.22
N LEU A 114 8.84 14.90 -2.15
CA LEU A 114 8.18 16.07 -2.74
C LEU A 114 8.52 17.35 -1.98
N GLY A 115 8.54 17.30 -0.65
CA GLY A 115 8.96 18.44 0.17
C GLY A 115 10.41 18.86 -0.11
N ARG A 116 11.26 17.91 -0.50
CA ARG A 116 12.62 18.15 -0.98
C ARG A 116 12.66 18.71 -2.40
N ALA A 117 11.89 18.13 -3.31
CA ALA A 117 11.86 18.54 -4.72
C ALA A 117 11.27 19.95 -4.92
N ALA A 118 10.42 20.41 -4.00
CA ALA A 118 9.79 21.74 -3.96
C ALA A 118 10.75 22.85 -3.48
N ASP A 119 11.89 22.98 -4.13
CA ASP A 119 12.91 23.98 -3.79
C ASP A 119 12.70 25.33 -4.52
N ARG A 120 13.70 26.22 -4.46
CA ARG A 120 13.69 27.51 -5.16
C ARG A 120 13.49 27.38 -6.68
N VAL A 121 13.99 26.30 -7.30
CA VAL A 121 13.84 26.09 -8.75
C VAL A 121 12.38 25.81 -9.09
N TYR A 122 11.66 25.06 -8.25
CA TYR A 122 10.22 24.89 -8.43
C TYR A 122 9.46 26.21 -8.30
N GLN A 123 9.83 27.06 -7.34
CA GLN A 123 9.20 28.38 -7.17
C GLN A 123 9.44 29.30 -8.38
N MET A 124 10.65 29.29 -8.94
CA MET A 124 10.95 30.04 -10.18
C MET A 124 10.13 29.52 -11.36
N ALA A 125 10.03 28.20 -11.52
CA ALA A 125 9.23 27.59 -12.58
C ALA A 125 7.72 27.87 -12.47
N MET A 126 7.19 28.05 -11.24
CA MET A 126 5.80 28.49 -11.02
C MET A 126 5.56 29.95 -11.44
N ILE A 127 6.59 30.81 -11.42
CA ILE A 127 6.50 32.21 -11.85
C ILE A 127 6.60 32.30 -13.38
N GLU A 128 7.49 31.50 -13.97
CA GLU A 128 7.73 31.50 -15.42
C GLU A 128 6.63 30.81 -16.24
N GLY A 129 5.84 29.92 -15.65
CA GLY A 129 4.90 29.12 -16.41
C GLY A 129 3.75 28.50 -15.61
N PRO A 130 2.84 27.79 -16.30
CA PRO A 130 1.66 27.21 -15.68
C PRO A 130 2.03 26.10 -14.69
N PRO A 131 1.18 25.85 -13.67
CA PRO A 131 1.52 24.91 -12.61
C PRO A 131 1.86 23.49 -13.06
N ILE A 132 1.19 23.05 -14.12
CA ILE A 132 1.37 21.73 -14.69
C ILE A 132 2.74 21.56 -15.36
N SER A 133 3.26 22.62 -16.01
CA SER A 133 4.55 22.57 -16.69
C SER A 133 5.69 22.41 -15.68
N ALA A 134 5.70 23.23 -14.64
CA ALA A 134 6.69 23.14 -13.57
C ALA A 134 6.61 21.81 -12.81
N PHE A 135 5.43 21.22 -12.67
CA PHE A 135 5.30 19.88 -12.11
C PHE A 135 6.01 18.83 -12.98
N PHE A 136 5.70 18.76 -14.27
CA PHE A 136 6.26 17.73 -15.16
C PHE A 136 7.74 17.94 -15.52
N HIS A 137 8.22 19.19 -15.57
CA HIS A 137 9.61 19.49 -15.95
C HIS A 137 10.56 19.63 -14.75
N VAL A 138 10.06 20.02 -13.57
CA VAL A 138 10.91 20.24 -12.39
C VAL A 138 10.65 19.20 -11.32
N ILE A 139 9.42 19.09 -10.80
CA ILE A 139 9.15 18.22 -9.66
C ILE A 139 9.25 16.75 -10.03
N LEU A 140 8.55 16.31 -11.08
CA LEU A 140 8.44 14.89 -11.40
C LEU A 140 9.82 14.27 -11.69
N PRO A 141 10.69 14.85 -12.54
CA PRO A 141 12.02 14.27 -12.80
C PRO A 141 12.89 14.20 -11.55
N ARG A 142 12.76 15.17 -10.64
CA ARG A 142 13.47 15.19 -9.35
C ARG A 142 12.91 14.19 -8.34
N ALA A 143 11.62 13.86 -8.46
CA ALA A 143 10.94 12.90 -7.61
C ALA A 143 11.09 11.45 -8.12
N ILE A 144 11.34 11.21 -9.41
CA ILE A 144 11.51 9.86 -10.00
C ILE A 144 12.48 8.97 -9.22
N PRO A 145 13.67 9.45 -8.79
CA PRO A 145 14.57 8.66 -7.94
C PRO A 145 13.88 8.12 -6.69
N TRP A 146 13.15 8.99 -6.00
CA TRP A 146 12.46 8.65 -4.76
C TRP A 146 11.22 7.78 -4.98
N ILE A 147 10.46 8.01 -6.06
CA ILE A 147 9.34 7.16 -6.46
C ILE A 147 9.84 5.76 -6.78
N SER A 148 10.98 5.64 -7.46
CA SER A 148 11.65 4.36 -7.74
C SER A 148 12.09 3.64 -6.47
N CYS A 149 12.70 4.36 -5.52
CA CYS A 149 13.06 3.81 -4.21
C CYS A 149 11.83 3.34 -3.43
N ASN A 150 10.75 4.13 -3.44
CA ASN A 150 9.49 3.79 -2.79
C ASN A 150 8.85 2.54 -3.40
N PHE A 151 8.82 2.46 -4.73
CA PHE A 151 8.34 1.29 -5.47
C PHE A 151 9.12 0.03 -5.08
N LEU A 152 10.45 0.11 -5.06
CA LEU A 152 11.31 -1.00 -4.66
C LEU A 152 11.09 -1.40 -3.21
N LEU A 153 10.97 -0.44 -2.29
CA LEU A 153 10.73 -0.72 -0.89
C LEU A 153 9.44 -1.53 -0.71
N ILE A 154 8.34 -1.06 -1.31
CA ILE A 154 7.04 -1.72 -1.21
C ILE A 154 7.08 -3.08 -1.88
N PHE A 155 7.84 -3.21 -2.99
CA PHE A 155 7.98 -4.46 -3.72
C PHE A 155 8.65 -5.51 -2.83
N VAL A 156 9.73 -5.14 -2.15
CA VAL A 156 10.45 -6.02 -1.22
C VAL A 156 9.56 -6.37 -0.02
N LEU A 157 8.85 -5.40 0.57
CA LEU A 157 7.96 -5.65 1.70
C LEU A 157 6.82 -6.63 1.34
N ALA A 158 6.20 -6.46 0.17
CA ALA A 158 5.18 -7.38 -0.32
C ALA A 158 5.75 -8.76 -0.67
N ASN A 159 6.97 -8.81 -1.20
CA ASN A 159 7.64 -10.07 -1.56
C ASN A 159 8.01 -10.90 -0.33
N SER A 160 8.35 -10.25 0.78
CA SER A 160 8.72 -10.91 2.03
C SER A 160 7.52 -11.30 2.90
N ASP A 161 6.32 -10.78 2.62
CA ASP A 161 5.13 -11.13 3.37
C ASP A 161 4.49 -12.45 2.89
N MET A 162 3.89 -13.14 3.84
CA MET A 162 3.13 -14.36 3.61
C MET A 162 1.72 -14.28 4.24
N ILE A 163 1.46 -13.30 5.11
CA ILE A 163 0.19 -13.21 5.86
C ILE A 163 -0.98 -13.05 4.89
N ILE A 164 -0.88 -12.10 3.96
CA ILE A 164 -1.97 -11.79 3.04
C ILE A 164 -2.10 -12.87 1.95
N THR A 165 -0.99 -13.34 1.40
CA THR A 165 -1.01 -14.37 0.34
C THR A 165 -1.52 -15.70 0.85
N ASN A 166 -1.18 -16.09 2.07
CA ASN A 166 -1.70 -17.27 2.73
C ASN A 166 -3.21 -17.13 3.02
N LEU A 167 -3.66 -15.96 3.49
CA LEU A 167 -5.07 -15.70 3.77
C LEU A 167 -5.99 -15.89 2.56
N PHE A 168 -5.48 -15.59 1.35
CA PHE A 168 -6.21 -15.75 0.09
C PHE A 168 -5.74 -16.96 -0.73
N GLN A 169 -4.87 -17.81 -0.15
CA GLN A 169 -4.34 -19.03 -0.77
C GLN A 169 -3.70 -18.80 -2.15
N VAL A 170 -2.99 -17.67 -2.32
CA VAL A 170 -2.26 -17.36 -3.54
C VAL A 170 -0.87 -17.99 -3.47
N PRO A 171 -0.51 -18.94 -4.36
CA PRO A 171 0.82 -19.52 -4.37
C PRO A 171 1.83 -18.49 -4.88
N THR A 172 2.63 -17.94 -3.98
CA THR A 172 3.80 -17.10 -4.27
C THR A 172 5.09 -17.88 -4.03
N LEU A 173 6.22 -17.38 -4.53
CA LEU A 173 7.52 -18.01 -4.28
C LEU A 173 7.82 -18.18 -2.79
N THR A 174 7.55 -17.15 -1.98
CA THR A 174 7.74 -17.15 -0.53
C THR A 174 6.90 -18.24 0.14
N GLU A 175 5.63 -18.36 -0.26
CA GLU A 175 4.70 -19.36 0.27
C GLU A 175 5.14 -20.79 -0.06
N VAL A 176 5.55 -21.06 -1.31
CA VAL A 176 5.99 -22.39 -1.73
C VAL A 176 7.25 -22.82 -0.97
N LEU A 177 8.22 -21.92 -0.81
CA LEU A 177 9.45 -22.22 -0.07
C LEU A 177 9.15 -22.50 1.40
N TYR A 178 8.32 -21.67 2.02
CA TYR A 178 7.94 -21.85 3.42
C TYR A 178 7.26 -23.20 3.64
N GLN A 179 6.27 -23.55 2.80
CA GLN A 179 5.59 -24.84 2.92
C GLN A 179 6.53 -26.03 2.68
N GLN A 180 7.49 -25.92 1.75
CA GLN A 180 8.47 -26.98 1.53
C GLN A 180 9.36 -27.23 2.74
N VAL A 181 9.77 -26.17 3.44
CA VAL A 181 10.51 -26.28 4.70
C VAL A 181 9.62 -26.85 5.80
N GLN A 182 8.37 -26.38 5.90
CA GLN A 182 7.43 -26.82 6.94
C GLN A 182 7.07 -28.32 6.83
N PHE A 183 6.94 -28.85 5.61
CA PHE A 183 6.56 -30.24 5.36
C PHE A 183 7.76 -31.16 5.05
N ASP A 184 8.99 -30.70 5.25
CA ASP A 184 10.24 -31.45 4.99
C ASP A 184 10.32 -32.02 3.57
N ARG A 185 9.88 -31.22 2.59
CA ARG A 185 9.88 -31.53 1.15
C ARG A 185 10.75 -30.57 0.35
N VAL A 186 11.85 -30.12 0.96
CA VAL A 186 12.77 -29.18 0.33
C VAL A 186 13.38 -29.84 -0.91
N THR A 187 13.12 -29.24 -2.07
CA THR A 187 13.74 -29.64 -3.34
C THR A 187 14.75 -28.58 -3.76
N SER A 188 15.80 -28.97 -4.47
CA SER A 188 16.87 -28.05 -4.87
C SER A 188 16.40 -26.98 -5.87
N VAL A 189 15.41 -27.30 -6.70
CA VAL A 189 14.96 -26.44 -7.81
C VAL A 189 14.27 -25.14 -7.32
N PRO A 190 13.22 -25.18 -6.47
CA PRO A 190 12.57 -23.96 -5.97
C PRO A 190 13.51 -23.09 -5.15
N VAL A 191 14.39 -23.70 -4.34
CA VAL A 191 15.40 -22.98 -3.56
C VAL A 191 16.38 -22.25 -4.48
N ALA A 192 16.89 -22.91 -5.52
CA ALA A 192 17.78 -22.29 -6.49
C ALA A 192 17.11 -21.12 -7.23
N ILE A 193 15.84 -21.28 -7.64
CA ILE A 193 15.06 -20.22 -8.30
C ILE A 193 14.84 -19.04 -7.36
N ALA A 194 14.52 -19.29 -6.09
CA ALA A 194 14.32 -18.25 -5.09
C ALA A 194 15.61 -17.46 -4.79
N LEU A 195 16.74 -18.15 -4.67
CA LEU A 195 18.05 -17.51 -4.51
C LEU A 195 18.42 -16.68 -5.74
N GLY A 196 18.23 -17.23 -6.95
CA GLY A 196 18.46 -16.52 -8.20
C GLY A 196 17.59 -15.27 -8.33
N TYR A 197 16.29 -15.38 -8.02
CA TYR A 197 15.36 -14.25 -8.00
C TYR A 197 15.79 -13.18 -6.99
N SER A 198 16.15 -13.58 -5.77
CA SER A 198 16.60 -12.65 -4.71
C SER A 198 17.90 -11.94 -5.09
N PHE A 199 18.83 -12.66 -5.71
CA PHE A 199 20.08 -12.10 -6.22
C PHE A 199 19.83 -11.09 -7.35
N LEU A 200 18.98 -11.44 -8.32
CA LEU A 200 18.61 -10.53 -9.42
C LEU A 200 17.92 -9.26 -8.89
N LEU A 201 17.04 -9.40 -7.89
CA LEU A 201 16.39 -8.27 -7.23
C LEU A 201 17.41 -7.38 -6.51
N ALA A 202 18.38 -7.98 -5.80
CA ALA A 202 19.45 -7.25 -5.14
C ALA A 202 20.32 -6.49 -6.14
N VAL A 203 20.76 -7.14 -7.23
CA VAL A 203 21.54 -6.51 -8.31
C VAL A 203 20.74 -5.39 -8.97
N PHE A 204 19.47 -5.62 -9.31
CA PHE A 204 18.59 -4.61 -9.88
C PHE A 204 18.44 -3.40 -8.97
N SER A 205 18.20 -3.63 -7.68
CA SER A 205 18.12 -2.55 -6.69
C SER A 205 19.43 -1.78 -6.55
N GLY A 206 20.57 -2.47 -6.57
CA GLY A 206 21.90 -1.86 -6.52
C GLY A 206 22.21 -1.00 -7.76
N ILE A 207 21.87 -1.50 -8.95
CA ILE A 207 22.02 -0.73 -10.21
C ILE A 207 21.10 0.48 -10.19
N LEU A 208 19.84 0.32 -9.79
CA LEU A 208 18.89 1.42 -9.72
C LEU A 208 19.42 2.49 -8.76
N LEU A 209 19.76 2.12 -7.53
CA LEU A 209 20.35 3.04 -6.56
C LEU A 209 21.65 3.69 -7.08
N GLY A 210 22.49 2.95 -7.79
CA GLY A 210 23.71 3.47 -8.44
C GLY A 210 23.43 4.54 -9.50
N ARG A 211 22.40 4.33 -10.35
CA ARG A 211 21.93 5.33 -11.33
C ARG A 211 21.35 6.56 -10.63
N LEU A 212 20.68 6.36 -9.50
CA LEU A 212 20.11 7.45 -8.71
C LEU A 212 21.17 8.23 -7.89
N ARG A 213 22.35 7.64 -7.61
CA ARG A 213 23.48 8.33 -6.94
C ARG A 213 24.13 9.41 -7.80
N GLY A 214 24.10 9.27 -9.13
CA GLY A 214 24.60 10.29 -10.08
C GLY A 214 23.77 11.58 -10.06
N PHE A 215 22.56 11.54 -9.50
CA PHE A 215 21.74 12.70 -9.23
C PHE A 215 22.37 13.48 -8.06
N ARG A 216 22.97 14.66 -8.30
CA ARG A 216 23.72 15.43 -7.29
C ARG A 216 22.86 15.73 -6.04
N TRP A 217 23.01 14.90 -5.02
CA TRP A 217 22.33 15.02 -3.70
C TRP A 217 22.73 16.31 -2.95
N SER A 218 23.82 16.98 -3.37
CA SER A 218 24.50 18.07 -2.65
C SER A 218 23.83 19.44 -2.71
N GLN A 219 22.63 19.57 -3.29
CA GLN A 219 21.90 20.84 -3.40
C GLN A 219 20.59 20.88 -2.59
N PHE A 220 20.23 19.78 -1.89
CA PHE A 220 19.08 19.78 -0.99
C PHE A 220 19.37 20.59 0.27
N SER A 221 19.28 21.91 0.17
CA SER A 221 19.21 22.79 1.33
C SER A 221 18.00 22.39 2.17
N TYR A 222 18.24 22.03 3.43
CA TYR A 222 17.22 21.81 4.47
C TYR A 222 16.42 23.06 4.83
N ALA A 223 16.70 24.20 4.18
CA ALA A 223 15.83 25.34 4.21
C ALA A 223 14.51 24.93 3.54
N ARG A 224 13.56 24.50 4.36
CA ARG A 224 12.14 24.43 4.03
C ARG A 224 11.79 25.83 3.56
N ALA A 225 11.96 26.08 2.26
CA ALA A 225 11.52 27.32 1.66
C ALA A 225 10.06 27.39 2.06
N GLU A 226 9.70 28.41 2.84
CA GLU A 226 8.32 28.67 3.17
C GLU A 226 7.61 28.80 1.85
N SER A 227 7.01 27.71 1.37
CA SER A 227 6.38 27.71 0.08
C SER A 227 5.08 28.44 0.32
N HIS A 228 5.11 29.76 0.08
CA HIS A 228 3.89 30.52 -0.10
C HIS A 228 3.05 29.75 -1.11
N ALA A 229 1.79 29.49 -0.78
CA ALA A 229 0.90 28.72 -1.62
C ALA A 229 0.69 29.50 -2.93
N LEU A 230 1.46 29.16 -3.97
CA LEU A 230 1.35 29.74 -5.31
C LEU A 230 0.11 29.22 -6.06
N HIS A 231 -0.58 28.23 -5.49
CA HIS A 231 -1.79 27.64 -6.05
C HIS A 231 -3.03 28.37 -5.55
N GLY A 232 -3.93 28.70 -6.48
CA GLY A 232 -5.20 29.35 -6.18
C GLY A 232 -6.12 28.51 -5.28
N LEU A 233 -7.06 29.18 -4.61
CA LEU A 233 -7.97 28.58 -3.62
C LEU A 233 -8.77 27.38 -4.17
N GLY A 234 -9.20 27.42 -5.43
CA GLY A 234 -9.96 26.35 -6.07
C GLY A 234 -9.21 25.02 -6.15
N TYR A 235 -7.93 25.05 -6.54
CA TYR A 235 -7.09 23.85 -6.58
C TYR A 235 -6.89 23.23 -5.19
N ARG A 236 -6.83 24.06 -4.15
CA ARG A 236 -6.67 23.60 -2.76
C ARG A 236 -7.94 22.92 -2.26
N LEU A 237 -9.12 23.39 -2.67
CA LEU A 237 -10.39 22.75 -2.32
C LEU A 237 -10.53 21.38 -3.00
N VAL A 238 -10.28 21.30 -4.31
CA VAL A 238 -10.34 20.03 -5.05
C VAL A 238 -9.35 19.02 -4.46
N ALA A 239 -8.12 19.45 -4.18
CA ALA A 239 -7.12 18.59 -3.57
C ALA A 239 -7.48 18.16 -2.15
N TRP A 240 -8.15 19.02 -1.39
CA TRP A 240 -8.65 18.67 -0.06
C TRP A 240 -9.75 17.60 -0.17
N VAL A 241 -10.72 17.76 -1.08
CA VAL A 241 -11.76 16.76 -1.32
C VAL A 241 -11.15 15.43 -1.75
N VAL A 242 -10.20 15.45 -2.69
CA VAL A 242 -9.48 14.24 -3.12
C VAL A 242 -8.75 13.58 -1.95
N ALA A 243 -8.03 14.36 -1.13
CA ALA A 243 -7.31 13.83 0.02
C ALA A 243 -8.26 13.25 1.08
N VAL A 244 -9.40 13.91 1.37
CA VAL A 244 -10.44 13.38 2.26
C VAL A 244 -11.00 12.07 1.71
N CYS A 245 -11.37 12.02 0.43
CA CYS A 245 -11.90 10.82 -0.20
C CYS A 245 -10.91 9.64 -0.11
N LEU A 246 -9.63 9.88 -0.42
CA LEU A 246 -8.59 8.86 -0.31
C LEU A 246 -8.39 8.41 1.14
N VAL A 247 -8.36 9.33 2.09
CA VAL A 247 -8.25 8.98 3.52
C VAL A 247 -9.45 8.15 3.98
N VAL A 248 -10.66 8.53 3.59
CA VAL A 248 -11.87 7.79 3.92
C VAL A 248 -11.79 6.38 3.34
N VAL A 249 -11.51 6.27 2.04
CA VAL A 249 -11.48 4.98 1.34
C VAL A 249 -10.42 4.04 1.89
N PHE A 250 -9.20 4.53 2.11
CA PHE A 250 -8.06 3.66 2.41
C PHE A 250 -7.80 3.45 3.91
N PHE A 251 -8.28 4.34 4.77
CA PHE A 251 -7.96 4.32 6.21
C PHE A 251 -9.21 4.18 7.08
N VAL A 252 -10.29 4.88 6.74
CA VAL A 252 -11.52 4.86 7.55
C VAL A 252 -12.36 3.61 7.26
N ILE A 253 -12.53 3.23 6.00
CA ILE A 253 -13.28 2.01 5.61
C ILE A 253 -12.75 0.73 6.29
N PRO A 254 -11.43 0.43 6.32
CA PRO A 254 -10.96 -0.78 7.00
C PRO A 254 -11.25 -0.76 8.51
N ILE A 255 -11.10 0.39 9.18
CA ILE A 255 -11.47 0.52 10.60
C ILE A 255 -12.97 0.27 10.80
N LEU A 256 -13.81 0.91 9.99
CA LEU A 256 -15.27 0.70 10.03
C LEU A 256 -15.62 -0.77 9.78
N SER A 257 -14.90 -1.44 8.88
CA SER A 257 -15.10 -2.86 8.59
C SER A 257 -14.82 -3.75 9.81
N LEU A 258 -13.80 -3.43 10.62
CA LEU A 258 -13.56 -4.13 11.88
C LEU A 258 -14.68 -3.89 12.90
N VAL A 259 -15.11 -2.63 13.04
CA VAL A 259 -16.18 -2.25 13.98
C VAL A 259 -17.50 -2.92 13.62
N VAL A 260 -17.84 -2.96 12.33
CA VAL A 260 -19.04 -3.66 11.86
C VAL A 260 -18.90 -5.16 12.10
N LYS A 261 -17.74 -5.75 11.79
CA LYS A 261 -17.50 -7.18 11.96
C LYS A 261 -17.60 -7.64 13.42
N SER A 262 -17.14 -6.84 14.38
CA SER A 262 -17.25 -7.19 15.80
C SER A 262 -18.70 -7.20 16.31
N GLY A 263 -19.65 -6.58 15.60
CA GLY A 263 -21.07 -6.58 15.96
C GLY A 263 -21.89 -7.73 15.38
N TRP A 264 -21.33 -8.52 14.46
CA TRP A 264 -22.05 -9.67 13.89
C TRP A 264 -22.07 -10.85 14.86
N GLN A 265 -23.27 -11.34 15.17
CA GLN A 265 -23.48 -12.59 15.89
C GLN A 265 -24.10 -13.63 14.96
N VAL A 266 -23.54 -14.84 14.99
CA VAL A 266 -24.08 -16.01 14.29
C VAL A 266 -24.76 -16.87 15.34
N THR A 267 -26.08 -16.89 15.31
CA THR A 267 -26.90 -17.74 16.18
C THR A 267 -27.59 -18.78 15.32
N ILE A 268 -27.44 -20.05 15.66
CA ILE A 268 -28.19 -21.12 15.03
C ILE A 268 -29.52 -21.21 15.76
N VAL A 269 -30.61 -20.87 15.07
CA VAL A 269 -31.97 -20.99 15.59
C VAL A 269 -32.69 -21.96 14.65
N ASP A 270 -33.21 -23.05 15.20
CA ASP A 270 -33.97 -24.07 14.45
C ASP A 270 -33.24 -24.62 13.20
N ALA A 271 -31.95 -24.93 13.36
CA ALA A 271 -31.04 -25.40 12.30
C ALA A 271 -30.80 -24.41 11.14
N GLU A 272 -31.36 -23.20 11.19
CA GLU A 272 -31.05 -22.10 10.28
C GLU A 272 -29.99 -21.16 10.88
N ILE A 273 -29.05 -20.75 10.03
CA ILE A 273 -27.98 -19.82 10.41
C ILE A 273 -28.54 -18.40 10.32
N VAL A 274 -29.08 -17.90 11.43
CA VAL A 274 -29.55 -16.51 11.53
C VAL A 274 -28.37 -15.60 11.86
N ARG A 275 -28.10 -14.66 10.96
CA ARG A 275 -27.03 -13.67 11.07
C ARG A 275 -27.65 -12.33 11.42
N GLN A 276 -27.32 -11.79 12.59
CA GLN A 276 -27.84 -10.52 13.05
C GLN A 276 -26.72 -9.63 13.57
N TRP A 277 -26.78 -8.35 13.21
CA TRP A 277 -25.85 -7.35 13.71
C TRP A 277 -26.43 -6.71 14.97
N ARG A 278 -25.66 -6.66 16.06
CA ARG A 278 -26.08 -6.08 17.35
C ARG A 278 -24.99 -5.19 17.92
N MET A 279 -25.32 -3.91 18.19
CA MET A 279 -24.41 -2.95 18.83
C MET A 279 -23.89 -3.45 20.19
N ASN A 280 -24.75 -4.12 20.97
CA ASN A 280 -24.36 -4.67 22.28
C ASN A 280 -23.26 -5.74 22.14
N ALA A 281 -23.23 -6.49 21.03
CA ALA A 281 -22.18 -7.48 20.79
C ALA A 281 -20.82 -6.81 20.56
N THR A 282 -20.80 -5.70 19.81
CA THR A 282 -19.59 -4.87 19.65
C THR A 282 -19.06 -4.40 21.00
N ILE A 283 -19.93 -3.82 21.84
CA ILE A 283 -19.53 -3.31 23.16
C ILE A 283 -19.02 -4.44 24.07
N GLN A 284 -19.68 -5.60 24.05
CA GLN A 284 -19.24 -6.77 24.82
C GLN A 284 -17.88 -7.30 24.36
N SER A 285 -17.60 -7.29 23.05
CA SER A 285 -16.30 -7.73 22.52
C SER A 285 -15.12 -6.88 23.02
N PHE A 286 -15.34 -5.59 23.27
CA PHE A 286 -14.33 -4.69 23.85
C PHE A 286 -14.18 -4.82 25.37
N ARG A 287 -15.17 -5.37 26.07
CA ARG A 287 -15.13 -5.60 27.54
C ARG A 287 -14.55 -6.96 27.92
N ALA A 288 -14.43 -7.88 26.96
CA ALA A 288 -13.94 -9.24 27.18
C ALA A 288 -12.41 -9.38 27.09
N VAL A 289 -11.71 -8.28 26.80
CA VAL A 289 -10.23 -8.15 26.78
C VAL A 289 -9.79 -7.44 28.04
#